data_AF-T2PNY5-F1
#
_entry.id   AF-T2PNY5-F1
#
_cell.length_a   1.000
_cell.length_b   1.000
_cell.length_c   1.000
_cell.angle_alpha   90.00
_cell.angle_beta   90.00
_cell.angle_gamma   90.00
#
_symmetry.space_group_name_H-M   'P 1'
#
loop_
_entity.id
_entity.type
_entity.pdbx_description
1 polymer ?
#
loop_
_entity_poly.entity_id
_entity_poly.type
_entity_poly.pdbx_seq_one_letter_code
_entity_poly.pdbx_strand_id
1 'polypeptide(L)'
;MTIISRKQATAAGKMLKELSGQQNSEEYGKQILILDSWRHQHEEPAQIFFKKLVGIINKYPDSMATYRLKRKESILKKLYRSNGNFELGAMDDIAGCRVIVNSVSEVYEVYNEILNLKKAKEIDIKKTKDYIKNPEESGYRSLHIIVKQTLTQEDIDRQYRIELQIRTKLQHYWSTAVEAMSEIDNVEYKDPTLISKGNIRIQSCLQFFKVISELFDCCENDDARSKSKEKFVNSVRTNDNFKEIIEDLKAARNSVTINMQKNSAQGGEGLYLLELSRETQELTIHSYTMDCVEKAITNYNSKENSSISNKANKIQYDTEIDSGSVNKDLTVEKPDAQTSYITSINRVLIYAKNKDQLGDTYPNYSYNIEKFIEKVEELIN
;
A
#
# COMPACT_ATOMS: atom_id res chain seq x y z
N MET A 1 0.41 15.19 21.17
CA MET A 1 1.42 14.21 20.70
C MET A 1 2.67 14.98 20.32
N THR A 2 3.88 14.48 20.62
CA THR A 2 5.12 15.24 20.33
C THR A 2 5.38 15.31 18.83
N ILE A 3 5.51 16.52 18.29
CA ILE A 3 5.81 16.77 16.88
C ILE A 3 7.27 16.44 16.60
N ILE A 4 7.52 15.52 15.67
CA ILE A 4 8.87 15.12 15.24
C ILE A 4 9.26 15.91 14.00
N SER A 5 10.39 16.63 14.05
CA SER A 5 10.96 17.29 12.88
C SER A 5 11.58 16.30 11.89
N ARG A 6 11.73 16.70 10.61
CA ARG A 6 12.43 15.90 9.60
C ARG A 6 13.85 15.50 10.04
N LYS A 7 14.57 16.41 10.72
CA LYS A 7 15.92 16.14 11.23
C LYS A 7 15.93 15.07 12.31
N GLN A 8 14.98 15.12 13.24
CA GLN A 8 14.81 14.08 14.27
C GLN A 8 14.44 12.74 13.64
N ALA A 9 13.51 12.73 12.68
CA ALA A 9 13.14 11.52 11.96
C ALA A 9 14.34 10.92 11.21
N THR A 10 15.12 11.72 10.48
CA THR A 10 16.35 11.26 9.81
C THR A 10 17.37 10.69 10.80
N ALA A 11 17.59 11.36 11.94
CA ALA A 11 18.50 10.85 12.98
C ALA A 11 18.04 9.50 13.54
N ALA A 12 16.75 9.36 13.85
CA ALA A 12 16.18 8.10 14.32
C ALA A 12 16.30 6.98 13.27
N GLY A 13 16.05 7.29 11.99
CA GLY A 13 16.23 6.34 10.89
C GLY A 13 17.68 5.82 10.76
N LYS A 14 18.67 6.70 10.99
CA LYS A 14 20.09 6.31 11.00
C LYS A 14 20.41 5.38 12.18
N MET A 15 19.95 5.74 13.38
CA MET A 15 20.14 4.93 14.58
C MET A 15 19.47 3.55 14.45
N LEU A 16 18.26 3.48 13.88
CA LEU A 16 17.58 2.20 13.62
C LEU A 16 18.39 1.29 12.69
N LYS A 17 19.05 1.87 11.68
CA LYS A 17 19.91 1.10 10.76
C LYS A 17 21.14 0.54 11.48
N GLU A 18 21.81 1.36 12.30
CA GLU A 18 22.97 0.96 13.11
C GLU A 18 22.61 -0.11 14.14
N LEU A 19 21.43 -0.01 14.75
CA LEU A 19 20.92 -0.93 15.77
C LEU A 19 20.11 -2.11 15.19
N SER A 20 20.16 -2.34 13.87
CA SER A 20 19.34 -3.37 13.20
C SER A 20 19.55 -4.80 13.74
N GLY A 21 20.73 -5.10 14.29
CA GLY A 21 21.04 -6.36 14.99
C GLY A 21 20.71 -6.39 16.49
N GLN A 22 20.23 -5.29 17.07
CA GLN A 22 19.97 -5.10 18.51
C GLN A 22 18.51 -4.71 18.77
N GLN A 23 17.56 -5.38 18.09
CA GLN A 23 16.14 -5.00 18.10
C GLN A 23 15.48 -5.09 19.49
N ASN A 24 16.06 -5.84 20.43
CA ASN A 24 15.58 -5.96 21.80
C ASN A 24 16.14 -4.89 22.75
N SER A 25 17.01 -3.98 22.27
CA SER A 25 17.58 -2.93 23.11
C SER A 25 16.57 -1.82 23.40
N GLU A 26 16.66 -1.24 24.61
CA GLU A 26 15.84 -0.08 24.99
C GLU A 26 16.03 1.09 24.03
N GLU A 27 17.27 1.29 23.56
CA GLU A 27 17.61 2.34 22.61
C GLU A 27 16.90 2.14 21.26
N TYR A 28 16.86 0.91 20.73
CA TYR A 28 16.09 0.60 19.53
C TYR A 28 14.60 0.92 19.73
N GLY A 29 14.04 0.54 20.89
CA GLY A 29 12.66 0.87 21.27
C GLY A 29 12.35 2.37 21.23
N LYS A 30 13.26 3.22 21.75
CA LYS A 30 13.12 4.69 21.69
C LYS A 30 13.06 5.21 20.26
N GLN A 31 13.89 4.69 19.37
CA GLN A 31 13.89 5.12 17.97
C GLN A 31 12.64 4.65 17.21
N ILE A 32 12.09 3.49 17.58
CA ILE A 32 10.79 3.02 17.05
C ILE A 32 9.67 3.98 17.45
N LEU A 33 9.64 4.49 18.68
CA LEU A 33 8.63 5.48 19.10
C LEU A 33 8.72 6.79 18.29
N ILE A 34 9.92 7.24 17.94
CA ILE A 34 10.13 8.40 17.06
C ILE A 34 9.61 8.10 15.64
N LEU A 35 9.90 6.91 15.10
CA LEU A 35 9.40 6.47 13.80
C LEU A 35 7.87 6.41 13.79
N ASP A 36 7.25 5.82 14.82
CA ASP A 36 5.80 5.72 14.94
C ASP A 36 5.16 7.11 15.03
N SER A 37 5.74 8.02 15.82
CA SER A 37 5.27 9.42 15.93
C SER A 37 5.46 10.19 14.61
N TRP A 38 6.55 9.96 13.88
CA TRP A 38 6.78 10.55 12.56
C TRP A 38 5.78 10.01 11.52
N ARG A 39 5.51 8.70 11.53
CA ARG A 39 4.49 8.07 10.67
C ARG A 39 3.10 8.65 10.95
N HIS A 40 2.71 8.73 12.22
CA HIS A 40 1.40 9.25 12.63
C HIS A 40 1.18 10.71 12.22
N GLN A 41 2.20 11.57 12.24
CA GLN A 41 2.05 12.95 11.76
C GLN A 41 1.67 13.08 10.27
N HIS A 42 1.88 12.04 9.45
CA HIS A 42 1.46 12.03 8.05
C HIS A 42 -0.02 11.69 7.88
N GLU A 43 -0.68 11.25 8.94
CA GLU A 43 -2.05 10.76 8.94
C GLU A 43 -3.03 11.88 8.55
N GLU A 44 -3.18 12.91 9.38
CA GLU A 44 -4.06 14.06 9.14
C GLU A 44 -3.86 14.75 7.77
N PRO A 45 -2.65 15.14 7.36
CA PRO A 45 -2.46 15.78 6.05
C PRO A 45 -2.82 14.84 4.89
N ALA A 46 -2.58 13.54 5.03
CA ALA A 46 -2.98 12.58 4.02
C ALA A 46 -4.50 12.40 3.94
N GLN A 47 -5.20 12.48 5.08
CA GLN A 47 -6.68 12.48 5.09
C GLN A 47 -7.26 13.70 4.40
N ILE A 48 -6.72 14.89 4.69
CA ILE A 48 -7.15 16.15 4.04
C ILE A 48 -7.00 16.03 2.53
N PHE A 49 -5.86 15.53 2.07
CA PHE A 49 -5.62 15.30 0.65
C PHE A 49 -6.55 14.23 0.07
N PHE A 50 -6.76 13.13 0.77
CA PHE A 50 -7.66 12.05 0.33
C PHE A 50 -9.11 12.53 0.18
N LYS A 51 -9.62 13.38 1.10
CA LYS A 51 -10.94 14.02 0.97
C LYS A 51 -11.06 14.85 -0.31
N LYS A 52 -10.04 15.66 -0.63
CA LYS A 52 -9.98 16.43 -1.89
C LYS A 52 -9.96 15.50 -3.11
N LEU A 53 -9.18 14.43 -3.04
CA LEU A 53 -9.06 13.43 -4.09
C LEU A 53 -10.39 12.73 -4.36
N VAL A 54 -11.14 12.34 -3.32
CA VAL A 54 -12.50 11.79 -3.44
C VAL A 54 -13.41 12.78 -4.16
N GLY A 55 -13.41 14.06 -3.78
CA GLY A 55 -14.19 15.08 -4.48
C GLY A 55 -13.87 15.21 -5.98
N ILE A 56 -12.61 15.01 -6.37
CA ILE A 56 -12.19 14.96 -7.78
C ILE A 56 -12.72 13.69 -8.45
N ILE A 57 -12.47 12.52 -7.85
CA ILE A 57 -12.75 11.25 -8.52
C ILE A 57 -14.26 10.95 -8.62
N ASN A 58 -15.10 11.61 -7.81
CA ASN A 58 -16.56 11.51 -7.91
C ASN A 58 -17.11 11.89 -9.29
N LYS A 59 -16.37 12.66 -10.08
CA LYS A 59 -16.69 13.00 -11.48
C LYS A 59 -16.63 11.78 -12.42
N TYR A 60 -15.91 10.72 -12.05
CA TYR A 60 -15.65 9.54 -12.88
C TYR A 60 -16.41 8.32 -12.32
N PRO A 61 -17.43 7.79 -13.03
CA PRO A 61 -18.35 6.76 -12.52
C PRO A 61 -17.68 5.50 -11.97
N ASP A 62 -16.65 4.99 -12.64
CA ASP A 62 -16.01 3.71 -12.29
C ASP A 62 -14.67 3.87 -11.57
N SER A 63 -14.38 5.08 -11.10
CA SER A 63 -13.14 5.36 -10.41
C SER A 63 -13.18 4.93 -8.95
N MET A 64 -12.01 4.64 -8.41
CA MET A 64 -11.80 4.31 -7.01
C MET A 64 -10.59 5.05 -6.48
N ALA A 65 -10.62 5.39 -5.20
CA ALA A 65 -9.45 5.92 -4.52
C ALA A 65 -9.13 5.09 -3.27
N THR A 66 -7.85 4.85 -3.02
CA THR A 66 -7.39 4.20 -1.79
C THR A 66 -6.44 5.11 -1.03
N TYR A 67 -6.51 5.06 0.28
CA TYR A 67 -5.59 5.70 1.21
C TYR A 67 -4.91 4.64 2.08
N ARG A 68 -3.59 4.79 2.26
CA ARG A 68 -2.79 3.91 3.11
C ARG A 68 -1.59 4.63 3.70
N LEU A 69 -1.34 4.41 4.99
CA LEU A 69 -0.03 4.69 5.61
C LEU A 69 0.91 3.51 5.41
N LYS A 70 2.16 3.79 5.08
CA LYS A 70 3.17 2.77 4.89
C LYS A 70 3.47 2.07 6.21
N ARG A 71 3.40 0.74 6.20
CA ARG A 71 3.64 -0.06 7.40
C ARG A 71 5.06 0.15 7.93
N LYS A 72 5.19 0.11 9.26
CA LYS A 72 6.48 0.24 9.94
C LYS A 72 7.50 -0.75 9.42
N GLU A 73 7.12 -2.00 9.21
CA GLU A 73 8.00 -3.06 8.70
C GLU A 73 8.50 -2.72 7.29
N SER A 74 7.65 -2.16 6.44
CA SER A 74 8.04 -1.72 5.10
C SER A 74 8.96 -0.49 5.13
N ILE A 75 8.79 0.40 6.12
CA ILE A 75 9.71 1.53 6.35
C ILE A 75 11.07 0.98 6.82
N LEU A 76 11.10 0.12 7.83
CA LEU A 76 12.31 -0.50 8.38
C LEU A 76 13.07 -1.30 7.30
N LYS A 77 12.37 -2.18 6.56
CA LYS A 77 12.95 -2.92 5.44
C LYS A 77 13.63 -1.99 4.43
N LYS A 78 13.01 -0.84 4.11
CA LYS A 78 13.58 0.16 3.20
C LYS A 78 14.81 0.85 3.79
N LEU A 79 14.78 1.21 5.09
CA LEU A 79 15.92 1.81 5.79
C LEU A 79 17.12 0.85 5.88
N TYR A 80 16.88 -0.44 6.06
CA TYR A 80 17.92 -1.47 6.24
C TYR A 80 18.59 -1.91 4.93
N ARG A 81 18.08 -1.48 3.77
CA ARG A 81 18.72 -1.78 2.49
C ARG A 81 20.15 -1.23 2.48
N SER A 82 21.10 -2.11 2.16
CA SER A 82 22.53 -1.79 2.10
C SER A 82 22.88 -0.88 0.92
N ASN A 83 22.10 -0.93 -0.15
CA ASN A 83 22.32 -0.20 -1.41
C ASN A 83 21.65 1.20 -1.47
N GLY A 84 21.09 1.71 -0.37
CA GLY A 84 20.36 2.97 -0.37
C GLY A 84 20.68 3.90 0.80
N ASN A 85 20.79 5.19 0.50
CA ASN A 85 20.75 6.30 1.47
C ASN A 85 19.29 6.69 1.75
N PHE A 86 18.49 5.72 2.22
CA PHE A 86 17.11 6.00 2.59
C PHE A 86 17.08 6.67 3.97
N GLU A 87 16.61 7.90 4.02
CA GLU A 87 16.42 8.64 5.26
C GLU A 87 14.94 8.73 5.61
N LEU A 88 14.60 8.43 6.86
CA LEU A 88 13.20 8.44 7.33
C LEU A 88 12.54 9.82 7.16
N GLY A 89 13.26 10.91 7.47
CA GLY A 89 12.76 12.28 7.32
C GLY A 89 12.63 12.75 5.87
N ALA A 90 13.28 12.06 4.91
CA ALA A 90 13.25 12.38 3.49
C ALA A 90 12.34 11.44 2.67
N MET A 91 11.82 10.38 3.28
CA MET A 91 10.97 9.38 2.63
C MET A 91 9.69 10.03 2.10
N ASP A 92 9.42 9.86 0.80
CA ASP A 92 8.28 10.47 0.12
C ASP A 92 6.99 9.63 0.25
N ASP A 93 7.13 8.33 0.49
CA ASP A 93 6.06 7.32 0.46
C ASP A 93 5.62 6.87 1.87
N ILE A 94 5.59 7.78 2.86
CA ILE A 94 5.03 7.46 4.20
C ILE A 94 3.51 7.39 4.15
N ALA A 95 2.87 8.32 3.44
CA ALA A 95 1.46 8.27 3.12
C ALA A 95 1.29 8.13 1.61
N GLY A 96 0.38 7.24 1.20
CA GLY A 96 0.09 6.97 -0.20
C GLY A 96 -1.40 7.06 -0.48
N CYS A 97 -1.74 7.73 -1.58
CA CYS A 97 -3.05 7.66 -2.22
C CYS A 97 -2.91 6.97 -3.57
N ARG A 98 -3.93 6.22 -3.96
CA ARG A 98 -4.02 5.65 -5.31
C ARG A 98 -5.37 6.00 -5.90
N VAL A 99 -5.39 6.30 -7.18
CA VAL A 99 -6.61 6.40 -7.99
C VAL A 99 -6.54 5.33 -9.06
N ILE A 100 -7.64 4.58 -9.22
CA ILE A 100 -7.86 3.62 -10.29
C ILE A 100 -9.00 4.16 -11.14
N VAL A 101 -8.76 4.31 -12.45
CA VAL A 101 -9.69 4.84 -13.45
C VAL A 101 -9.82 3.87 -14.64
N ASN A 102 -10.74 4.12 -15.56
CA ASN A 102 -11.00 3.22 -16.69
C ASN A 102 -10.00 3.38 -17.83
N SER A 103 -9.51 4.60 -18.08
CA SER A 103 -8.73 4.90 -19.28
C SER A 103 -7.51 5.79 -18.99
N VAL A 104 -6.54 5.79 -19.90
CA VAL A 104 -5.39 6.69 -19.84
C VAL A 104 -5.83 8.16 -19.96
N SER A 105 -6.91 8.46 -20.70
CA SER A 105 -7.50 9.81 -20.72
C SER A 105 -7.91 10.25 -19.32
N GLU A 106 -8.68 9.41 -18.62
CA GLU A 106 -9.12 9.71 -17.25
C GLU A 106 -7.93 9.88 -16.28
N VAL A 107 -6.82 9.16 -16.48
CA VAL A 107 -5.59 9.37 -15.69
C VAL A 107 -5.11 10.82 -15.80
N TYR A 108 -5.04 11.34 -17.03
CA TYR A 108 -4.58 12.71 -17.27
C TYR A 108 -5.63 13.77 -16.92
N GLU A 109 -6.93 13.46 -17.01
CA GLU A 109 -8.00 14.32 -16.54
C GLU A 109 -7.94 14.49 -15.00
N VAL A 110 -7.78 13.40 -14.25
CA VAL A 110 -7.54 13.47 -12.80
C VAL A 110 -6.26 14.26 -12.50
N TYR A 111 -5.18 14.07 -13.27
CA TYR A 111 -3.96 14.85 -13.10
C TYR A 111 -4.18 16.36 -13.28
N ASN A 112 -4.99 16.76 -14.28
CA ASN A 112 -5.33 18.17 -14.50
C ASN A 112 -6.08 18.77 -13.31
N GLU A 113 -6.98 18.01 -12.67
CA GLU A 113 -7.67 18.43 -11.44
C GLU A 113 -6.68 18.62 -10.27
N ILE A 114 -5.67 17.74 -10.15
CA ILE A 114 -4.58 17.92 -9.17
C ILE A 114 -3.77 19.19 -9.46
N LEU A 115 -3.51 19.50 -10.74
CA LEU A 115 -2.87 20.76 -11.11
C LEU A 115 -3.73 21.99 -10.77
N ASN A 116 -5.05 21.87 -10.85
CA ASN A 116 -5.96 22.93 -10.44
C ASN A 116 -5.90 23.17 -8.92
N LEU A 117 -5.84 22.13 -8.08
CA LEU A 117 -5.61 22.27 -6.65
C LEU A 117 -4.29 23.00 -6.34
N LYS A 118 -3.22 22.70 -7.11
CA LYS A 118 -1.94 23.41 -6.99
C LYS A 118 -2.09 24.90 -7.35
N LYS A 119 -2.79 25.22 -8.44
CA LYS A 119 -3.03 26.62 -8.86
C LYS A 119 -3.85 27.39 -7.81
N ALA A 120 -4.81 26.73 -7.18
CA ALA A 120 -5.60 27.26 -6.07
C ALA A 120 -4.82 27.38 -4.75
N LYS A 121 -3.54 26.95 -4.71
CA LYS A 121 -2.67 26.92 -3.52
C LYS A 121 -3.19 26.02 -2.39
N GLU A 122 -4.05 25.06 -2.72
CA GLU A 122 -4.55 24.08 -1.74
C GLU A 122 -3.55 22.95 -1.45
N ILE A 123 -2.65 22.71 -2.40
CA ILE A 123 -1.52 21.77 -2.32
C ILE A 123 -0.30 22.35 -3.05
N ASP A 124 0.87 21.74 -2.86
CA ASP A 124 2.02 21.90 -3.75
C ASP A 124 2.42 20.55 -4.37
N ILE A 125 3.21 20.56 -5.43
CA ILE A 125 3.71 19.36 -6.12
C ILE A 125 5.24 19.42 -6.12
N LYS A 126 5.87 18.43 -5.48
CA LYS A 126 7.33 18.29 -5.42
C LYS A 126 7.89 17.71 -6.72
N LYS A 127 7.27 16.64 -7.23
CA LYS A 127 7.77 15.86 -8.37
C LYS A 127 6.63 15.12 -9.05
N THR A 128 6.71 14.99 -10.36
CA THR A 128 5.86 14.10 -11.16
C THR A 128 6.76 13.13 -11.91
N LYS A 129 6.38 11.85 -11.98
CA LYS A 129 7.01 10.84 -12.83
C LYS A 129 5.92 10.15 -13.64
N ASP A 130 6.04 10.23 -14.96
CA ASP A 130 5.09 9.62 -15.87
C ASP A 130 5.64 8.28 -16.38
N TYR A 131 5.29 7.20 -15.67
CA TYR A 131 5.64 5.84 -16.08
C TYR A 131 4.65 5.26 -17.09
N ILE A 132 3.58 5.97 -17.45
CA ILE A 132 2.71 5.56 -18.57
C ILE A 132 3.45 5.87 -19.87
N LYS A 133 3.99 7.08 -19.98
CA LYS A 133 4.78 7.52 -21.14
C LYS A 133 6.18 6.89 -21.19
N ASN A 134 6.83 6.73 -20.03
CA ASN A 134 8.18 6.17 -19.93
C ASN A 134 8.19 5.03 -18.90
N PRO A 135 7.74 3.82 -19.27
CA PRO A 135 7.65 2.68 -18.35
C PRO A 135 9.02 2.30 -17.78
N GLU A 136 9.02 1.72 -16.58
CA GLU A 136 10.24 1.12 -16.02
C GLU A 136 10.66 -0.12 -16.84
N GLU A 137 11.91 -0.56 -16.71
CA GLU A 137 12.42 -1.72 -17.45
C GLU A 137 11.63 -3.00 -17.19
N SER A 138 11.03 -3.12 -16.00
CA SER A 138 10.13 -4.20 -15.59
C SER A 138 8.79 -4.22 -16.35
N GLY A 139 8.45 -3.15 -17.08
CA GLY A 139 7.14 -2.93 -17.69
C GLY A 139 6.16 -2.18 -16.78
N TYR A 140 6.59 -1.69 -15.62
CA TYR A 140 5.69 -0.99 -14.71
C TYR A 140 5.20 0.36 -15.28
N ARG A 141 3.88 0.61 -15.16
CA ARG A 141 3.18 1.81 -15.64
C ARG A 141 2.26 2.40 -14.57
N SER A 142 2.32 3.73 -14.41
CA SER A 142 1.46 4.56 -13.53
C SER A 142 1.89 6.03 -13.64
N LEU A 143 0.99 6.98 -13.38
CA LEU A 143 1.37 8.37 -13.18
C LEU A 143 1.61 8.64 -11.68
N HIS A 144 2.83 9.00 -11.31
CA HIS A 144 3.25 9.24 -9.92
C HIS A 144 3.44 10.71 -9.63
N ILE A 145 2.82 11.20 -8.56
CA ILE A 145 2.87 12.61 -8.16
C ILE A 145 3.20 12.66 -6.67
N ILE A 146 4.27 13.36 -6.32
CA ILE A 146 4.59 13.64 -4.91
C ILE A 146 3.96 14.98 -4.54
N VAL A 147 2.79 14.89 -3.91
CA VAL A 147 2.03 16.02 -3.40
C VAL A 147 2.60 16.47 -2.06
N LYS A 148 2.60 17.78 -1.82
CA LYS A 148 2.83 18.36 -0.50
C LYS A 148 1.52 18.95 0.01
N GLN A 149 1.05 18.43 1.13
CA GLN A 149 -0.08 19.01 1.86
C GLN A 149 0.48 19.81 3.04
N THR A 150 0.12 21.09 3.11
CA THR A 150 0.40 21.92 4.29
C THR A 150 -0.63 21.63 5.37
N LEU A 151 -0.17 21.50 6.60
CA LEU A 151 -0.96 21.47 7.81
C LEU A 151 -0.49 22.61 8.71
N THR A 152 -1.42 23.51 9.05
CA THR A 152 -1.16 24.65 9.95
C THR A 152 -1.67 24.28 11.33
N GLN A 153 -0.76 24.21 12.30
CA GLN A 153 -1.08 23.92 13.70
C GLN A 153 -0.29 24.87 14.58
N GLU A 154 -0.98 25.55 15.50
CA GLU A 154 -0.36 26.54 16.41
C GLU A 154 0.42 27.62 15.65
N ASP A 155 -0.17 28.15 14.57
CA ASP A 155 0.43 29.14 13.66
C ASP A 155 1.74 28.71 12.98
N ILE A 156 2.04 27.41 12.98
CA ILE A 156 3.21 26.83 12.30
C ILE A 156 2.76 25.97 11.13
N ASP A 157 3.16 26.39 9.92
CA ASP A 157 2.97 25.64 8.70
C ASP A 157 3.96 24.48 8.58
N ARG A 158 3.44 23.27 8.38
CA ARG A 158 4.24 22.06 8.15
C ARG A 158 3.81 21.38 6.86
N GLN A 159 4.78 21.06 6.00
CA GLN A 159 4.52 20.37 4.75
C GLN A 159 4.83 18.88 4.83
N TYR A 160 3.81 18.06 4.60
CA TYR A 160 3.88 16.61 4.57
C TYR A 160 3.77 16.11 3.14
N ARG A 161 4.51 15.03 2.83
CA ARG A 161 4.59 14.48 1.48
C ARG A 161 3.65 13.29 1.38
N ILE A 162 2.90 13.23 0.28
CA ILE A 162 1.96 12.17 -0.02
C ILE A 162 2.23 11.71 -1.45
N GLU A 163 2.47 10.41 -1.64
CA GLU A 163 2.61 9.83 -2.96
C GLU A 163 1.21 9.52 -3.52
N LEU A 164 0.83 10.22 -4.59
CA LEU A 164 -0.35 9.90 -5.39
C LEU A 164 0.06 9.05 -6.60
N GLN A 165 -0.57 7.89 -6.75
CA GLN A 165 -0.42 7.02 -7.91
C GLN A 165 -1.76 6.98 -8.67
N ILE A 166 -1.79 7.42 -9.92
CA ILE A 166 -2.97 7.32 -10.78
C ILE A 166 -2.71 6.22 -11.81
N ARG A 167 -3.67 5.31 -11.99
CA ARG A 167 -3.56 4.12 -12.84
C ARG A 167 -4.88 3.79 -13.50
N THR A 168 -4.82 3.11 -14.62
CA THR A 168 -5.97 2.39 -15.16
C THR A 168 -6.22 1.08 -14.40
N LYS A 169 -7.36 0.43 -14.65
CA LYS A 169 -7.64 -0.92 -14.16
C LYS A 169 -6.59 -1.95 -14.63
N LEU A 170 -6.20 -1.95 -15.92
CA LEU A 170 -5.21 -2.92 -16.42
C LEU A 170 -3.82 -2.71 -15.80
N GLN A 171 -3.39 -1.46 -15.62
CA GLN A 171 -2.15 -1.15 -14.91
C GLN A 171 -2.22 -1.57 -13.43
N HIS A 172 -3.40 -1.51 -12.81
CA HIS A 172 -3.61 -2.03 -11.46
C HIS A 172 -3.50 -3.55 -11.42
N TYR A 173 -4.23 -4.27 -12.26
CA TYR A 173 -4.20 -5.73 -12.35
C TYR A 173 -2.79 -6.25 -12.61
N TRP A 174 -2.08 -5.65 -13.57
CA TRP A 174 -0.67 -5.98 -13.85
C TRP A 174 0.20 -5.85 -12.61
N SER A 175 0.09 -4.73 -11.88
CA SER A 175 0.90 -4.50 -10.68
C SER A 175 0.58 -5.48 -9.56
N THR A 176 -0.67 -5.93 -9.45
CA THR A 176 -1.11 -6.91 -8.45
C THR A 176 -0.64 -8.31 -8.82
N ALA A 177 -0.67 -8.68 -10.11
CA ALA A 177 -0.12 -9.95 -10.59
C ALA A 177 1.40 -10.05 -10.36
N VAL A 178 2.15 -8.95 -10.59
CA VAL A 178 3.58 -8.89 -10.26
C VAL A 178 3.81 -9.07 -8.76
N GLU A 179 2.97 -8.46 -7.91
CA GLU A 179 3.08 -8.62 -6.45
C GLU A 179 2.79 -10.06 -6.02
N ALA A 180 1.78 -10.71 -6.60
CA ALA A 180 1.48 -12.12 -6.33
C ALA A 180 2.65 -13.02 -6.74
N MET A 181 3.21 -12.82 -7.94
CA MET A 181 4.37 -13.60 -8.38
C MET A 181 5.60 -13.35 -7.51
N SER A 182 5.80 -12.11 -7.05
CA SER A 182 6.83 -11.76 -6.08
C SER A 182 6.70 -12.53 -4.77
N GLU A 183 5.48 -12.79 -4.30
CA GLU A 183 5.22 -13.58 -3.11
C GLU A 183 5.45 -15.08 -3.35
N ILE A 184 5.02 -15.61 -4.50
CA ILE A 184 5.23 -17.02 -4.90
C ILE A 184 6.72 -17.35 -4.94
N ASP A 185 7.51 -16.53 -5.65
CA ASP A 185 8.94 -16.78 -5.86
C ASP A 185 9.81 -16.22 -4.72
N ASN A 186 9.22 -15.47 -3.79
CA ASN A 186 9.93 -14.71 -2.74
C ASN A 186 11.04 -13.78 -3.31
N VAL A 187 10.70 -13.06 -4.40
CA VAL A 187 11.60 -12.20 -5.18
C VAL A 187 10.92 -10.85 -5.45
N GLU A 188 11.62 -9.72 -5.32
CA GLU A 188 11.07 -8.38 -5.59
C GLU A 188 11.16 -8.02 -7.08
N TYR A 189 10.26 -8.52 -7.94
CA TYR A 189 10.31 -8.36 -9.41
C TYR A 189 10.31 -6.91 -9.93
N LYS A 190 9.99 -5.93 -9.08
CA LYS A 190 10.07 -4.49 -9.39
C LYS A 190 11.47 -3.92 -9.11
N ASP A 191 12.39 -4.69 -8.55
CA ASP A 191 13.78 -4.29 -8.33
C ASP A 191 14.56 -4.34 -9.67
N PRO A 192 15.04 -3.20 -10.19
CA PRO A 192 15.77 -3.17 -11.46
C PRO A 192 17.08 -3.96 -11.41
N THR A 193 17.63 -4.25 -10.23
CA THR A 193 18.90 -5.01 -10.12
C THR A 193 18.74 -6.49 -10.44
N LEU A 194 17.53 -7.04 -10.36
CA LEU A 194 17.25 -8.45 -10.64
C LEU A 194 17.44 -8.84 -12.11
N ILE A 195 17.26 -7.88 -13.02
CA ILE A 195 17.37 -8.08 -14.48
C ILE A 195 18.75 -8.69 -14.84
N SER A 196 19.79 -8.31 -14.09
CA SER A 196 21.17 -8.76 -14.34
C SER A 196 21.58 -10.07 -13.63
N LYS A 197 20.78 -10.59 -12.69
CA LYS A 197 21.20 -11.65 -11.75
C LYS A 197 20.20 -12.80 -11.57
N GLY A 198 19.04 -12.74 -12.23
CA GLY A 198 17.99 -13.75 -12.10
C GLY A 198 18.35 -15.09 -12.73
N ASN A 199 17.89 -16.19 -12.11
CA ASN A 199 17.85 -17.51 -12.73
C ASN A 199 16.85 -17.55 -13.92
N ILE A 200 16.77 -18.67 -14.64
CA ILE A 200 15.91 -18.78 -15.82
C ILE A 200 14.43 -18.50 -15.54
N ARG A 201 13.94 -18.88 -14.35
CA ARG A 201 12.57 -18.61 -13.89
C ARG A 201 12.35 -17.11 -13.72
N ILE A 202 13.23 -16.44 -12.98
CA ILE A 202 13.15 -14.99 -12.75
C ILE A 202 13.20 -14.21 -14.07
N GLN A 203 14.09 -14.59 -14.98
CA GLN A 203 14.19 -13.94 -16.31
C GLN A 203 12.93 -14.15 -17.14
N SER A 204 12.34 -15.35 -17.09
CA SER A 204 11.08 -15.65 -17.76
C SER A 204 9.92 -14.83 -17.19
N CYS A 205 9.84 -14.66 -15.87
CA CYS A 205 8.85 -13.81 -15.21
C CYS A 205 9.01 -12.33 -15.60
N LEU A 206 10.23 -11.79 -15.56
CA LEU A 206 10.50 -10.42 -15.97
C LEU A 206 10.09 -10.18 -17.43
N GLN A 207 10.43 -11.12 -18.32
CA GLN A 207 10.05 -11.03 -19.73
C GLN A 207 8.53 -11.14 -19.92
N PHE A 208 7.87 -12.07 -19.23
CA PHE A 208 6.43 -12.26 -19.25
C PHE A 208 5.71 -10.96 -18.89
N PHE A 209 6.01 -10.39 -17.72
CA PHE A 209 5.35 -9.18 -17.26
C PHE A 209 5.62 -7.98 -18.17
N LYS A 210 6.84 -7.87 -18.71
CA LYS A 210 7.14 -6.85 -19.71
C LYS A 210 6.27 -6.99 -20.96
N VAL A 211 6.13 -8.21 -21.50
CA VAL A 211 5.28 -8.49 -22.67
C VAL A 211 3.81 -8.19 -22.37
N ILE A 212 3.28 -8.59 -21.21
CA ILE A 212 1.89 -8.29 -20.83
C ILE A 212 1.68 -6.77 -20.66
N SER A 213 2.65 -6.04 -20.11
CA SER A 213 2.56 -4.58 -20.01
C SER A 213 2.42 -3.91 -21.38
N GLU A 214 3.20 -4.34 -22.36
CA GLU A 214 3.08 -3.83 -23.74
C GLU A 214 1.74 -4.20 -24.39
N LEU A 215 1.21 -5.40 -24.12
CA LEU A 215 -0.11 -5.80 -24.58
C LEU A 215 -1.23 -4.95 -23.98
N PHE A 216 -1.16 -4.66 -22.68
CA PHE A 216 -2.12 -3.79 -22.01
C PHE A 216 -2.03 -2.35 -22.53
N ASP A 217 -0.81 -1.81 -22.73
CA ASP A 217 -0.62 -0.49 -23.36
C ASP A 217 -1.24 -0.41 -24.76
N CYS A 218 -1.13 -1.47 -25.56
CA CYS A 218 -1.78 -1.56 -26.87
C CYS A 218 -3.32 -1.56 -26.77
N CYS A 219 -3.89 -2.07 -25.69
CA CYS A 219 -5.34 -2.05 -25.46
C CYS A 219 -5.84 -0.70 -24.96
N GLU A 220 -5.01 0.02 -24.20
CA GLU A 220 -5.40 1.29 -23.56
C GLU A 220 -5.31 2.49 -24.49
N ASN A 221 -4.42 2.47 -25.48
CA ASN A 221 -4.16 3.62 -26.35
C ASN A 221 -4.79 3.51 -27.74
N ASP A 222 -5.55 2.44 -28.02
CA ASP A 222 -6.29 2.19 -29.27
C ASP A 222 -5.48 2.47 -30.56
N ASP A 223 -4.17 2.25 -30.49
CA ASP A 223 -3.21 2.71 -31.49
C ASP A 223 -2.93 1.60 -32.52
N ALA A 224 -2.75 2.00 -33.78
CA ALA A 224 -2.65 1.17 -34.99
C ALA A 224 -1.40 0.24 -35.07
N ARG A 225 -0.87 -0.20 -33.92
CA ARG A 225 0.27 -1.14 -33.80
C ARG A 225 -0.15 -2.60 -33.90
N SER A 226 -1.10 -2.91 -34.79
CA SER A 226 -1.66 -4.25 -34.98
C SER A 226 -0.55 -5.33 -35.13
N LYS A 227 0.52 -5.02 -35.88
CA LYS A 227 1.68 -5.92 -36.04
C LYS A 227 2.49 -6.16 -34.75
N SER A 228 2.64 -5.14 -33.90
CA SER A 228 3.35 -5.28 -32.61
C SER A 228 2.51 -6.06 -31.61
N LYS A 229 1.20 -5.80 -31.58
CA LYS A 229 0.25 -6.54 -30.74
C LYS A 229 0.26 -8.03 -31.07
N GLU A 230 0.16 -8.39 -32.35
CA GLU A 230 0.20 -9.79 -32.80
C GLU A 230 1.51 -10.49 -32.43
N LYS A 231 2.66 -9.81 -32.56
CA LYS A 231 3.96 -10.33 -32.12
C LYS A 231 3.97 -10.68 -30.62
N PHE A 232 3.44 -9.80 -29.78
CA PHE A 232 3.37 -10.05 -28.33
C PHE A 232 2.38 -11.17 -28.00
N VAL A 233 1.21 -11.20 -28.63
CA VAL A 233 0.23 -12.29 -28.48
C VAL A 233 0.86 -13.64 -28.82
N ASN A 234 1.53 -13.74 -29.96
CA ASN A 234 2.22 -14.96 -30.36
C ASN A 234 3.31 -15.37 -29.36
N SER A 235 4.05 -14.40 -28.81
CA SER A 235 5.06 -14.67 -27.79
C SER A 235 4.45 -15.29 -26.53
N VAL A 236 3.24 -14.89 -26.13
CA VAL A 236 2.53 -15.49 -24.99
C VAL A 236 1.98 -16.87 -25.33
N ARG A 237 1.43 -17.06 -26.53
CA ARG A 237 0.88 -18.34 -26.99
C ARG A 237 1.93 -19.46 -27.09
N THR A 238 3.12 -19.14 -27.58
CA THR A 238 4.12 -20.16 -27.93
C THR A 238 5.15 -20.42 -26.84
N ASN A 239 5.26 -19.56 -25.82
CA ASN A 239 6.27 -19.71 -24.77
C ASN A 239 5.73 -20.55 -23.60
N ASP A 240 6.25 -21.77 -23.44
CA ASP A 240 5.79 -22.69 -22.40
C ASP A 240 6.07 -22.18 -20.97
N ASN A 241 7.16 -21.42 -20.76
CA ASN A 241 7.43 -20.79 -19.46
C ASN A 241 6.34 -19.75 -19.12
N PHE A 242 5.77 -19.07 -20.11
CA PHE A 242 4.70 -18.09 -19.87
C PHE A 242 3.39 -18.78 -19.49
N LYS A 243 3.12 -19.95 -20.05
CA LYS A 243 1.97 -20.78 -19.66
C LYS A 243 2.10 -21.25 -18.21
N GLU A 244 3.29 -21.71 -17.80
CA GLU A 244 3.57 -22.10 -16.42
C GLU A 244 3.32 -20.93 -15.44
N ILE A 245 3.80 -19.73 -15.78
CA ILE A 245 3.56 -18.50 -14.99
C ILE A 245 2.06 -18.20 -14.85
N ILE A 246 1.28 -18.36 -15.92
CA ILE A 246 -0.18 -18.17 -15.87
C ILE A 246 -0.83 -19.19 -14.93
N GLU A 247 -0.41 -20.46 -14.96
CA GLU A 247 -0.93 -21.50 -14.08
C GLU A 247 -0.56 -21.24 -12.60
N ASP A 248 0.64 -20.75 -12.32
CA ASP A 248 1.03 -20.34 -10.96
C ASP A 248 0.17 -19.18 -10.44
N LEU A 249 -0.13 -18.20 -11.28
CA LEU A 249 -1.04 -17.11 -10.94
C LEU A 249 -2.47 -17.62 -10.70
N LYS A 250 -2.95 -18.58 -11.51
CA LYS A 250 -4.26 -19.25 -11.29
C LYS A 250 -4.29 -19.99 -9.96
N ALA A 251 -3.21 -20.66 -9.57
CA ALA A 251 -3.10 -21.33 -8.28
C ALA A 251 -3.14 -20.32 -7.13
N ALA A 252 -2.42 -19.20 -7.25
CA ALA A 252 -2.39 -18.14 -6.26
C ALA A 252 -3.76 -17.45 -6.05
N ARG A 253 -4.60 -17.37 -7.10
CA ARG A 253 -5.99 -16.87 -6.96
C ARG A 253 -6.79 -17.64 -5.91
N ASN A 254 -6.62 -18.96 -5.83
CA ASN A 254 -7.47 -19.84 -5.04
C ASN A 254 -7.11 -19.88 -3.53
N SER A 255 -6.05 -19.19 -3.10
CA SER A 255 -5.53 -19.26 -1.72
C SER A 255 -6.16 -18.27 -0.74
N VAL A 256 -6.97 -17.31 -1.22
CA VAL A 256 -7.59 -16.27 -0.38
C VAL A 256 -9.06 -16.63 -0.10
N THR A 257 -9.39 -16.94 1.15
CA THR A 257 -10.77 -17.19 1.56
C THR A 257 -11.42 -15.85 1.93
N ILE A 258 -12.26 -15.32 1.06
CA ILE A 258 -12.97 -14.05 1.30
C ILE A 258 -14.18 -14.31 2.22
N ASN A 259 -13.94 -14.30 3.54
CA ASN A 259 -15.00 -14.27 4.54
C ASN A 259 -15.54 -12.85 4.71
N MET A 260 -16.53 -12.45 3.88
CA MET A 260 -17.19 -11.15 4.01
C MET A 260 -18.04 -11.04 5.28
N GLN A 261 -17.46 -10.59 6.39
CA GLN A 261 -18.22 -10.20 7.58
C GLN A 261 -18.82 -8.80 7.39
N LYS A 262 -20.09 -8.74 6.99
CA LYS A 262 -20.84 -7.48 6.85
C LYS A 262 -21.19 -6.92 8.23
N ASN A 263 -20.49 -5.88 8.67
CA ASN A 263 -20.92 -5.07 9.80
C ASN A 263 -21.47 -3.72 9.31
N SER A 264 -22.77 -3.52 9.52
CA SER A 264 -23.61 -2.33 9.30
C SER A 264 -24.02 -1.91 7.87
N ALA A 265 -25.26 -1.39 7.82
CA ALA A 265 -26.23 -1.26 6.73
C ALA A 265 -25.80 -0.58 5.41
N GLN A 266 -26.46 -1.02 4.33
CA GLN A 266 -26.58 -0.46 2.98
C GLN A 266 -25.29 -0.38 2.14
N GLY A 267 -25.19 -1.30 1.17
CA GLY A 267 -24.25 -1.16 0.05
C GLY A 267 -24.66 0.04 -0.81
N GLY A 268 -23.78 1.03 -0.87
CA GLY A 268 -23.96 2.27 -1.62
C GLY A 268 -22.62 3.01 -1.76
N GLU A 269 -22.66 4.24 -2.24
CA GLU A 269 -21.48 5.10 -2.33
C GLU A 269 -20.91 5.39 -0.94
N GLY A 270 -19.62 5.11 -0.72
CA GLY A 270 -19.06 5.28 0.61
C GLY A 270 -17.60 4.85 0.75
N LEU A 271 -17.18 4.76 2.00
CA LEU A 271 -15.86 4.32 2.39
C LEU A 271 -15.89 2.88 2.89
N TYR A 272 -14.84 2.14 2.56
CA TYR A 272 -14.67 0.74 2.89
C TYR A 272 -13.29 0.54 3.49
N LEU A 273 -13.23 -0.01 4.70
CA LEU A 273 -11.99 -0.44 5.33
C LEU A 273 -11.82 -1.94 5.08
N LEU A 274 -10.78 -2.28 4.31
CA LEU A 274 -10.41 -3.66 4.02
C LEU A 274 -9.27 -4.07 4.95
N GLU A 275 -9.43 -5.22 5.62
CA GLU A 275 -8.43 -5.83 6.49
C GLU A 275 -8.13 -7.25 6.02
N LEU A 276 -6.93 -7.47 5.48
CA LEU A 276 -6.46 -8.80 5.05
C LEU A 276 -5.49 -9.36 6.08
N SER A 277 -5.86 -10.44 6.76
CA SER A 277 -4.95 -11.26 7.56
C SER A 277 -4.11 -12.12 6.62
N ARG A 278 -2.78 -11.96 6.61
CA ARG A 278 -1.92 -12.81 5.76
C ARG A 278 -1.64 -14.19 6.34
N GLU A 279 -1.84 -14.37 7.64
CA GLU A 279 -1.75 -15.69 8.28
C GLU A 279 -2.96 -16.55 7.95
N THR A 280 -4.17 -15.98 8.09
CA THR A 280 -5.42 -16.72 7.83
C THR A 280 -5.91 -16.58 6.39
N GLN A 281 -5.30 -15.69 5.60
CA GLN A 281 -5.73 -15.33 4.24
C GLN A 281 -7.21 -14.88 4.20
N GLU A 282 -7.68 -14.25 5.28
CA GLU A 282 -9.05 -13.76 5.42
C GLU A 282 -9.12 -12.25 5.18
N LEU A 283 -10.08 -11.84 4.34
CA LEU A 283 -10.39 -10.43 4.06
C LEU A 283 -11.69 -10.00 4.75
N THR A 284 -11.58 -9.11 5.73
CA THR A 284 -12.71 -8.46 6.41
C THR A 284 -12.97 -7.08 5.78
N ILE A 285 -14.24 -6.73 5.57
CA ILE A 285 -14.67 -5.46 4.96
C ILE A 285 -15.63 -4.74 5.91
N HIS A 286 -15.27 -3.52 6.31
CA HIS A 286 -16.16 -2.62 7.05
C HIS A 286 -16.63 -1.48 6.13
N SER A 287 -17.93 -1.28 6.01
CA SER A 287 -18.52 -0.17 5.24
C SER A 287 -18.87 1.03 6.13
N TYR A 288 -18.65 2.22 5.59
CA TYR A 288 -18.95 3.51 6.21
C TYR A 288 -19.61 4.40 5.17
N THR A 289 -20.62 5.15 5.60
CA THR A 289 -21.26 6.18 4.79
C THR A 289 -20.36 7.43 4.69
N MET A 290 -20.59 8.30 3.69
CA MET A 290 -19.73 9.47 3.43
C MET A 290 -19.74 10.53 4.53
N ASP A 291 -20.80 10.62 5.33
CA ASP A 291 -20.89 11.41 6.56
C ASP A 291 -20.01 10.84 7.69
N CYS A 292 -19.56 9.60 7.56
CA CYS A 292 -18.70 8.91 8.52
C CYS A 292 -17.22 8.81 8.05
N VAL A 293 -16.77 9.64 7.12
CA VAL A 293 -15.38 9.64 6.62
C VAL A 293 -14.36 9.72 7.74
N GLU A 294 -14.57 10.65 8.67
CA GLU A 294 -13.68 10.82 9.83
C GLU A 294 -13.69 9.58 10.72
N LYS A 295 -14.85 8.98 10.96
CA LYS A 295 -14.97 7.74 11.75
C LYS A 295 -14.29 6.56 11.08
N ALA A 296 -14.40 6.42 9.75
CA ALA A 296 -13.75 5.36 8.98
C ALA A 296 -12.23 5.46 9.05
N ILE A 297 -11.75 6.69 8.89
CA ILE A 297 -10.34 7.05 8.99
C ILE A 297 -9.82 6.83 10.42
N THR A 298 -10.51 7.34 11.44
CA THR A 298 -10.14 7.15 12.84
C THR A 298 -10.10 5.67 13.21
N ASN A 299 -11.02 4.85 12.69
CA ASN A 299 -11.02 3.41 12.90
C ASN A 299 -9.83 2.73 12.20
N TYR A 300 -9.54 3.08 10.95
CA TYR A 300 -8.35 2.62 10.25
C TYR A 300 -7.08 2.94 11.05
N ASN A 301 -6.94 4.18 11.50
CA ASN A 301 -5.76 4.64 12.22
C ASN A 301 -5.66 4.04 13.62
N SER A 302 -6.78 3.93 14.35
CA SER A 302 -6.78 3.30 15.67
C SER A 302 -6.39 1.83 15.59
N LYS A 303 -6.81 1.10 14.54
CA LYS A 303 -6.42 -0.29 14.31
C LYS A 303 -4.97 -0.46 13.87
N GLU A 304 -4.46 0.44 13.01
CA GLU A 304 -3.04 0.48 12.66
C GLU A 304 -2.15 0.79 13.87
N ASN A 305 -2.66 1.58 14.82
CA ASN A 305 -1.94 1.99 16.02
C ASN A 305 -2.22 1.11 17.25
N SER A 306 -3.30 0.34 17.33
CA SER A 306 -3.58 -0.58 18.45
C SER A 306 -2.66 -1.80 18.47
N SER A 307 -2.05 -2.13 17.33
CA SER A 307 -0.90 -3.04 17.26
C SER A 307 0.34 -2.50 17.99
N ILE A 308 0.32 -1.23 18.43
CA ILE A 308 1.38 -0.56 19.20
C ILE A 308 1.03 -0.52 20.70
N SER A 309 -0.26 -0.49 21.09
CA SER A 309 -0.66 -0.19 22.48
C SER A 309 -0.78 -1.39 23.42
N ASN A 310 -0.81 -2.64 22.93
CA ASN A 310 -0.98 -3.82 23.80
C ASN A 310 0.25 -4.19 24.66
N LYS A 311 1.30 -3.35 24.73
CA LYS A 311 2.42 -3.53 25.68
C LYS A 311 2.80 -2.29 26.48
N ALA A 312 2.13 -1.16 26.31
CA ALA A 312 2.44 0.07 27.04
C ALA A 312 1.16 0.67 27.64
N ASN A 313 0.58 -0.03 28.62
CA ASN A 313 -0.22 0.53 29.72
C ASN A 313 -0.75 -0.60 30.62
N LYS A 314 0.12 -1.11 31.49
CA LYS A 314 -0.27 -1.69 32.78
C LYS A 314 0.75 -1.26 33.83
N ILE A 315 0.75 0.03 34.13
CA ILE A 315 1.23 0.54 35.41
C ILE A 315 0.07 1.37 35.95
N GLN A 316 -0.84 0.70 36.64
CA GLN A 316 -1.78 1.36 37.53
C GLN A 316 -1.23 1.13 38.93
N TYR A 317 -0.59 2.16 39.47
CA TYR A 317 -0.31 2.24 40.90
C TYR A 317 -1.63 2.57 41.58
N ASP A 318 -2.25 1.59 42.21
CA ASP A 318 -3.23 1.87 43.27
C ASP A 318 -2.67 1.27 44.57
N THR A 319 -2.12 2.17 45.38
CA THR A 319 -1.96 2.00 46.82
C THR A 319 -3.35 2.03 47.46
N GLU A 320 -3.76 0.96 48.11
CA GLU A 320 -4.33 0.98 49.47
C GLU A 320 -4.63 -0.44 49.97
N ILE A 321 -4.45 -0.58 51.27
CA ILE A 321 -4.35 -1.77 52.10
C ILE A 321 -5.77 -2.21 52.52
N ASP A 322 -6.13 -3.50 52.41
CA ASP A 322 -6.51 -4.29 53.59
C ASP A 322 -6.64 -5.82 53.34
N SER A 323 -6.13 -6.53 54.35
CA SER A 323 -6.33 -7.90 54.86
C SER A 323 -6.99 -9.05 54.03
N GLY A 324 -6.30 -10.20 54.04
CA GLY A 324 -6.96 -11.50 54.18
C GLY A 324 -6.42 -12.68 53.35
N SER A 325 -5.68 -13.58 54.01
CA SER A 325 -5.53 -15.03 53.72
C SER A 325 -4.78 -15.52 52.45
N VAL A 326 -3.47 -15.75 52.65
CA VAL A 326 -2.72 -17.03 52.48
C VAL A 326 -3.05 -17.92 51.26
N ASN A 327 -2.10 -18.00 50.32
CA ASN A 327 -1.28 -19.23 50.18
C ASN A 327 0.02 -18.98 49.39
N LYS A 328 1.11 -19.53 49.94
CA LYS A 328 2.47 -19.52 49.39
C LYS A 328 2.57 -20.63 48.34
N ASP A 329 2.87 -20.25 47.10
CA ASP A 329 3.75 -20.98 46.18
C ASP A 329 4.43 -19.95 45.28
N LEU A 330 5.65 -19.55 45.67
CA LEU A 330 6.49 -18.61 44.94
C LEU A 330 7.42 -19.40 44.03
N THR A 331 6.98 -19.66 42.80
CA THR A 331 7.87 -19.91 41.66
C THR A 331 8.15 -18.57 40.98
N VAL A 332 9.37 -18.06 41.15
CA VAL A 332 9.85 -16.89 40.39
C VAL A 332 10.18 -17.38 38.98
N GLU A 333 9.20 -17.35 38.09
CA GLU A 333 9.45 -17.41 36.66
C GLU A 333 9.99 -16.06 36.20
N LYS A 334 11.22 -16.08 35.67
CA LYS A 334 11.81 -14.94 34.97
C LYS A 334 10.89 -14.57 33.79
N PRO A 335 10.70 -13.28 33.47
CA PRO A 335 9.91 -12.91 32.31
C PRO A 335 10.63 -13.38 31.06
N ASP A 336 10.08 -14.40 30.41
CA ASP A 336 10.54 -14.83 29.11
C ASP A 336 10.43 -13.68 28.10
N ALA A 337 11.44 -13.62 27.24
CA ALA A 337 11.72 -12.54 26.32
C ALA A 337 10.47 -12.09 25.54
N GLN A 338 10.21 -10.78 25.62
CA GLN A 338 9.17 -10.08 24.87
C GLN A 338 9.33 -10.28 23.35
N THR A 339 8.71 -11.32 22.80
CA THR A 339 8.39 -11.37 21.37
C THR A 339 7.15 -10.51 21.17
N SER A 340 7.28 -9.41 20.42
CA SER A 340 6.12 -8.70 19.87
C SER A 340 5.51 -9.60 18.81
N TYR A 341 4.34 -10.19 19.08
CA TYR A 341 3.55 -10.79 18.01
C TYR A 341 3.01 -9.64 17.15
N ILE A 342 3.71 -9.41 16.03
CA ILE A 342 3.39 -8.44 15.00
C ILE A 342 2.12 -8.94 14.31
N THR A 343 1.04 -8.19 14.37
CA THR A 343 -0.19 -8.54 13.65
C THR A 343 0.05 -8.44 12.14
N SER A 344 -0.02 -9.55 11.42
CA SER A 344 0.15 -9.66 9.95
C SER A 344 -1.02 -9.08 9.12
N ILE A 345 -1.77 -8.15 9.70
CA ILE A 345 -3.00 -7.59 9.12
C ILE A 345 -2.64 -6.41 8.20
N ASN A 346 -3.10 -6.49 6.96
CA ASN A 346 -2.97 -5.47 5.95
C ASN A 346 -4.25 -4.64 5.87
N ARG A 347 -4.16 -3.36 6.22
CA ARG A 347 -5.32 -2.46 6.17
C ARG A 347 -5.21 -1.44 5.05
N VAL A 348 -6.32 -1.24 4.34
CA VAL A 348 -6.47 -0.18 3.34
C VAL A 348 -7.86 0.44 3.46
N LEU A 349 -7.91 1.77 3.43
CA LEU A 349 -9.16 2.52 3.34
C LEU A 349 -9.44 2.86 1.88
N ILE A 350 -10.67 2.64 1.43
CA ILE A 350 -11.07 2.68 0.03
C ILE A 350 -12.33 3.51 -0.09
N TYR A 351 -12.35 4.44 -1.02
CA TYR A 351 -13.57 5.06 -1.49
C TYR A 351 -14.00 4.37 -2.78
N ALA A 352 -15.24 3.92 -2.81
CA ALA A 352 -15.89 3.29 -3.95
C ALA A 352 -17.37 3.69 -3.99
N LYS A 353 -17.92 3.82 -5.20
CA LYS A 353 -19.32 4.20 -5.45
C LYS A 353 -20.28 3.03 -5.28
N ASN A 354 -19.82 1.80 -5.46
CA ASN A 354 -20.61 0.62 -5.20
C ASN A 354 -19.73 -0.53 -4.70
N LYS A 355 -20.37 -1.60 -4.23
CA LYS A 355 -19.68 -2.77 -3.68
C LYS A 355 -18.92 -3.57 -4.75
N ASP A 356 -19.40 -3.58 -5.98
CA ASP A 356 -18.82 -4.36 -7.08
C ASP A 356 -17.42 -3.85 -7.44
N GLN A 357 -17.21 -2.54 -7.29
CA GLN A 357 -15.90 -1.89 -7.42
C GLN A 357 -14.87 -2.38 -6.38
N LEU A 358 -15.28 -2.93 -5.23
CA LEU A 358 -14.32 -3.43 -4.23
C LEU A 358 -13.45 -4.58 -4.76
N GLY A 359 -13.93 -5.32 -5.77
CA GLY A 359 -13.14 -6.31 -6.48
C GLY A 359 -11.85 -5.72 -7.06
N ASP A 360 -11.95 -4.57 -7.71
CA ASP A 360 -10.87 -3.89 -8.43
C ASP A 360 -9.84 -3.22 -7.51
N THR A 361 -9.94 -3.41 -6.19
CA THR A 361 -9.11 -2.70 -5.22
C THR A 361 -8.20 -3.61 -4.42
N TYR A 362 -7.06 -3.08 -4.03
CA TYR A 362 -6.13 -3.75 -3.12
C TYR A 362 -6.70 -3.77 -1.69
N PRO A 363 -6.58 -4.86 -0.91
CA PRO A 363 -5.75 -6.05 -1.15
C PRO A 363 -6.52 -7.26 -1.72
N ASN A 364 -7.53 -7.06 -2.58
CA ASN A 364 -8.24 -8.19 -3.19
C ASN A 364 -7.37 -8.85 -4.28
N TYR A 365 -6.33 -9.56 -3.86
CA TYR A 365 -5.38 -10.23 -4.74
C TYR A 365 -6.09 -11.24 -5.65
N SER A 366 -7.00 -12.04 -5.10
CA SER A 366 -7.74 -13.06 -5.85
C SER A 366 -8.50 -12.46 -7.04
N TYR A 367 -9.34 -11.45 -6.82
CA TYR A 367 -10.10 -10.81 -7.89
C TYR A 367 -9.20 -10.13 -8.94
N ASN A 368 -8.20 -9.37 -8.49
CA ASN A 368 -7.31 -8.66 -9.42
C ASN A 368 -6.44 -9.61 -10.25
N ILE A 369 -6.02 -10.74 -9.68
CA ILE A 369 -5.32 -11.81 -10.40
C ILE A 369 -6.27 -12.47 -11.40
N GLU A 370 -7.53 -12.72 -11.03
CA GLU A 370 -8.54 -13.25 -11.95
C GLU A 370 -8.77 -12.33 -13.14
N LYS A 371 -8.99 -11.03 -12.92
CA LYS A 371 -9.14 -10.05 -14.00
C LYS A 371 -7.89 -9.90 -14.86
N PHE A 372 -6.71 -10.02 -14.27
CA PHE A 372 -5.46 -10.11 -15.02
C PHE A 372 -5.46 -11.32 -15.96
N ILE A 373 -5.77 -12.52 -15.43
CA ILE A 373 -5.77 -13.78 -16.20
C ILE A 373 -6.84 -13.75 -17.30
N GLU A 374 -8.08 -13.36 -16.97
CA GLU A 374 -9.18 -13.22 -17.93
C GLU A 374 -8.76 -12.32 -19.10
N LYS A 375 -8.12 -11.17 -18.80
CA LYS A 375 -7.68 -10.26 -19.86
C LYS A 375 -6.54 -10.84 -20.69
N VAL A 376 -5.59 -11.53 -20.07
CA VAL A 376 -4.51 -12.19 -20.81
C VAL A 376 -5.09 -13.27 -21.72
N GLU A 377 -5.99 -14.11 -21.22
CA GLU A 377 -6.66 -15.17 -21.98
C GLU A 377 -7.53 -14.61 -23.12
N GLU A 378 -8.28 -13.53 -22.90
CA GLU A 378 -9.02 -12.81 -23.95
C GLU A 378 -8.10 -12.33 -25.08
N LEU A 379 -6.89 -11.86 -24.76
CA LEU A 379 -5.95 -11.34 -25.75
C LEU A 379 -5.21 -12.44 -26.53
N ILE A 380 -5.10 -13.64 -25.96
CA ILE A 380 -4.41 -14.78 -26.58
C ILE A 380 -5.36 -15.83 -27.13
N ASN A 381 -6.67 -15.68 -27.02
CA ASN A 381 -7.65 -16.47 -27.76
C ASN A 381 -7.98 -15.73 -29.07
#